data_AF-C1JYZ6-F1
#
_entry.id   AF-C1JYZ6-F1
#
_cell.length_a   1.000
_cell.length_b   1.000
_cell.length_c   1.000
_cell.angle_alpha   90.00
_cell.angle_beta   90.00
_cell.angle_gamma   90.00
#
_symmetry.space_group_name_H-M   'P 1'
#
loop_
_entity.id
_entity.type
_entity.pdbx_description
1 polymer ?
#
loop_
_entity_poly.entity_id
_entity_poly.type
_entity_poly.pdbx_seq_one_letter_code
_entity_poly.pdbx_strand_id
1 'polypeptide(L)'
;MAIPVIDFSKLDGEGRAETLAQIANGCEEWGFFQLVNHGIPVELLERVKKVSSECYKLRAEAFRKSNPVRLLNKLVDQEGEEMGNVERLDNVDWEDVFVLQDDNEWPSKPSEFKETMKEYRRELRKLAEKLMEIMDENLGLEKGCIKNAFSGNGEHEPFFGTKVSHYPPCPRLDMVQGLRAHPDAGGVILLFQDDQVGGLQILKNGRGIDVQPV
;
A
#
# COMPACT_ATOMS: atom_id res chain seq x y z
N MET A 1 18.02 -12.07 -2.02
CA MET A 1 17.24 -11.35 -3.06
C MET A 1 16.73 -10.09 -2.40
N ALA A 2 17.01 -8.92 -2.97
CA ALA A 2 16.59 -7.63 -2.42
C ALA A 2 15.67 -6.95 -3.45
N ILE A 3 14.65 -6.26 -2.97
CA ILE A 3 13.69 -5.58 -3.81
C ILE A 3 14.37 -4.38 -4.49
N PRO A 4 14.16 -4.16 -5.80
CA PRO A 4 14.77 -3.04 -6.50
C PRO A 4 14.37 -1.70 -5.87
N VAL A 5 15.35 -0.81 -5.71
CA VAL A 5 15.15 0.59 -5.30
C VAL A 5 15.58 1.46 -6.47
N ILE A 6 14.65 2.27 -6.99
CA ILE A 6 14.82 3.01 -8.22
C ILE A 6 14.77 4.51 -7.91
N ASP A 7 15.81 5.23 -8.32
CA ASP A 7 15.92 6.68 -8.19
C ASP A 7 15.17 7.38 -9.33
N PHE A 8 13.98 7.87 -9.01
CA PHE A 8 13.06 8.45 -9.99
C PHE A 8 13.51 9.83 -10.50
N SER A 9 14.44 10.49 -9.82
CA SER A 9 14.97 11.80 -10.26
C SER A 9 15.86 11.69 -11.50
N LYS A 10 16.39 10.50 -11.79
CA LYS A 10 17.30 10.24 -12.92
C LYS A 10 16.59 10.16 -14.28
N LEU A 11 15.26 10.16 -14.31
CA LEU A 11 14.46 10.09 -15.53
C LEU A 11 14.60 11.32 -16.43
N ASP A 12 14.97 12.46 -15.88
CA ASP A 12 15.03 13.73 -16.61
C ASP A 12 16.48 14.10 -17.02
N GLY A 13 17.42 13.15 -16.94
CA GLY A 13 18.86 13.40 -17.22
C GLY A 13 19.60 12.23 -17.89
N GLU A 14 20.93 12.23 -17.80
CA GLU A 14 21.80 11.23 -18.45
C GLU A 14 21.54 9.79 -17.98
N GLY A 15 21.03 9.62 -16.75
CA GLY A 15 20.67 8.32 -16.17
C GLY A 15 19.33 7.74 -16.64
N ARG A 16 18.64 8.39 -17.57
CA ARG A 16 17.28 8.01 -17.97
C ARG A 16 17.19 6.61 -18.55
N ALA A 17 18.08 6.25 -19.48
CA ALA A 17 18.05 4.95 -20.14
C ALA A 17 18.24 3.79 -19.14
N GLU A 18 19.14 3.96 -18.17
CA GLU A 18 19.34 3.00 -17.09
C GLU A 18 18.11 2.91 -16.18
N THR A 19 17.53 4.06 -15.82
CA THR A 19 16.34 4.12 -14.95
C THR A 19 15.12 3.48 -15.61
N LEU A 20 14.92 3.68 -16.92
CA LEU A 20 13.90 2.99 -17.69
C LEU A 20 14.08 1.46 -17.64
N ALA A 21 15.31 0.99 -17.87
CA ALA A 21 15.62 -0.44 -17.84
C ALA A 21 15.40 -1.05 -16.45
N GLN A 22 15.72 -0.31 -15.38
CA GLN A 22 15.43 -0.74 -14.00
C GLN A 22 13.92 -0.85 -13.75
N ILE A 23 13.11 0.10 -14.24
CA ILE A 23 11.65 0.04 -14.11
C ILE A 23 11.09 -1.14 -14.92
N ALA A 24 11.54 -1.34 -16.16
CA ALA A 24 11.13 -2.48 -16.99
C ALA A 24 11.45 -3.81 -16.29
N ASN A 25 12.66 -3.96 -15.75
CA ASN A 25 13.05 -5.14 -14.99
C ASN A 25 12.23 -5.31 -13.70
N GLY A 26 11.95 -4.22 -12.98
CA GLY A 26 11.08 -4.24 -11.80
C GLY A 26 9.66 -4.72 -12.14
N CYS A 27 9.11 -4.29 -13.27
CA CYS A 27 7.81 -4.75 -13.75
C CYS A 27 7.82 -6.23 -14.17
N GLU A 28 8.80 -6.66 -14.97
CA GLU A 28 8.83 -8.00 -15.57
C GLU A 28 9.26 -9.09 -14.57
N GLU A 29 10.32 -8.83 -13.80
CA GLU A 29 10.91 -9.85 -12.93
C GLU A 29 10.32 -9.86 -11.53
N TRP A 30 9.82 -8.72 -11.05
CA TRP A 30 9.37 -8.59 -9.65
C TRP A 30 7.88 -8.32 -9.53
N GLY A 31 7.30 -7.53 -10.43
CA GLY A 31 5.98 -6.93 -10.22
C GLY A 31 5.96 -5.92 -9.06
N PHE A 32 7.12 -5.54 -8.51
CA PHE A 32 7.26 -4.68 -7.35
C PHE A 32 8.65 -4.02 -7.31
N PHE A 33 8.70 -2.74 -6.94
CA PHE A 33 9.94 -2.00 -6.72
C PHE A 33 9.65 -0.78 -5.82
N GLN A 34 10.68 -0.28 -5.16
CA GLN A 34 10.59 0.94 -4.34
C GLN A 34 11.08 2.13 -5.15
N LEU A 35 10.39 3.27 -5.02
CA LEU A 35 10.77 4.52 -5.66
C LEU A 35 11.37 5.47 -4.62
N VAL A 36 12.52 6.06 -4.92
CA VAL A 36 13.10 7.18 -4.15
C VAL A 36 13.20 8.42 -5.04
N ASN A 37 13.28 9.60 -4.43
CA ASN A 37 13.30 10.88 -5.15
C ASN A 37 12.13 11.03 -6.15
N HIS A 38 10.95 10.52 -5.80
CA HIS A 38 9.73 10.51 -6.63
C HIS A 38 9.03 11.87 -6.73
N GLY A 39 9.55 12.91 -6.06
CA GLY A 39 9.07 14.29 -6.15
C GLY A 39 7.90 14.66 -5.24
N ILE A 40 7.40 13.74 -4.40
CA ILE A 40 6.42 14.09 -3.36
C ILE A 40 7.19 14.71 -2.18
N PRO A 41 6.82 15.92 -1.70
CA PRO A 41 7.53 16.57 -0.60
C PRO A 41 7.56 15.71 0.67
N VAL A 42 8.73 15.61 1.30
CA VAL A 42 8.91 14.85 2.55
C VAL A 42 8.01 15.42 3.65
N GLU A 43 7.84 16.74 3.70
CA GLU A 43 6.97 17.39 4.68
C GLU A 43 5.50 16.98 4.51
N LEU A 44 5.07 16.67 3.29
CA LEU A 44 3.72 16.15 3.04
C LEU A 44 3.60 14.70 3.51
N LEU A 45 4.59 13.86 3.22
CA LEU A 45 4.64 12.47 3.70
C LEU A 45 4.62 12.39 5.24
N GLU A 46 5.37 13.25 5.93
CA GLU A 46 5.35 13.34 7.40
C GLU A 46 3.99 13.79 7.95
N ARG A 47 3.31 14.74 7.28
CA ARG A 47 1.93 15.08 7.63
C ARG A 47 0.99 13.91 7.43
N VAL A 48 1.12 13.15 6.34
CA VAL A 48 0.31 11.95 6.04
C VAL A 48 0.49 10.89 7.12
N LYS A 49 1.73 10.60 7.54
CA LYS A 49 2.01 9.69 8.66
C LYS A 49 1.30 10.18 9.92
N LYS A 50 1.50 11.45 10.30
CA LYS A 50 0.90 12.05 11.49
C LYS A 50 -0.62 11.90 11.50
N VAL A 51 -1.31 12.37 10.45
CA VAL A 51 -2.78 12.37 10.43
C VAL A 51 -3.36 10.95 10.36
N SER A 52 -2.68 10.02 9.69
CA SER A 52 -3.07 8.61 9.64
C SER A 52 -2.97 7.96 11.03
N SER A 53 -1.84 8.16 11.73
CA SER A 53 -1.66 7.63 13.09
C SER A 53 -2.61 8.25 14.10
N GLU A 54 -2.88 9.55 14.01
CA GLU A 54 -3.87 10.22 14.86
C GLU A 54 -5.30 9.73 14.58
N CYS A 55 -5.64 9.46 13.32
CA CYS A 55 -6.91 8.85 12.95
C CYS A 55 -7.07 7.46 13.59
N TYR A 56 -6.03 6.63 13.52
CA TYR A 56 -6.04 5.31 14.18
C TYR A 56 -6.19 5.42 15.71
N LYS A 57 -5.53 6.37 16.39
CA LYS A 57 -5.71 6.56 17.84
C LYS A 57 -7.18 6.76 18.23
N LEU A 58 -7.96 7.43 17.40
CA LEU A 58 -9.40 7.63 17.60
C LEU A 58 -10.22 6.35 17.35
N ARG A 59 -9.71 5.42 16.54
CA ARG A 59 -10.35 4.16 16.15
C ARG A 59 -9.87 2.96 16.97
N ALA A 60 -8.75 3.08 17.68
CA ALA A 60 -8.10 1.99 18.41
C ALA A 60 -9.04 1.28 19.40
N GLU A 61 -9.90 2.04 20.10
CA GLU A 61 -10.87 1.46 21.04
C GLU A 61 -11.95 0.65 20.32
N ALA A 62 -12.37 1.07 19.12
CA ALA A 62 -13.30 0.30 18.30
C ALA A 62 -12.62 -0.97 17.77
N PHE A 63 -11.35 -0.89 17.34
CA PHE A 63 -10.58 -2.05 16.91
C PHE A 63 -10.44 -3.08 18.04
N ARG A 64 -10.16 -2.67 19.28
CA ARG A 64 -10.09 -3.58 20.45
C ARG A 64 -11.38 -4.37 20.71
N LYS A 65 -12.52 -3.90 20.21
CA LYS A 65 -13.83 -4.56 20.34
C LYS A 65 -14.28 -5.24 19.05
N SER A 66 -13.44 -5.23 18.02
CA SER A 66 -13.76 -5.72 16.69
C SER A 66 -13.82 -7.25 16.62
N ASN A 67 -14.35 -7.76 15.50
CA ASN A 67 -14.44 -9.18 15.25
C ASN A 67 -13.07 -9.90 15.20
N PRO A 68 -12.02 -9.39 14.52
CA PRO A 68 -10.69 -10.00 14.56
C PRO A 68 -10.17 -10.24 15.99
N VAL A 69 -10.28 -9.24 16.87
CA VAL A 69 -9.83 -9.34 18.27
C VAL A 69 -10.63 -10.37 19.05
N ARG A 70 -11.95 -10.38 18.88
CA ARG A 70 -12.83 -11.36 19.54
C ARG A 70 -12.54 -12.79 19.10
N LEU A 71 -12.32 -13.01 17.80
CA LEU A 71 -11.98 -14.32 17.26
C LEU A 71 -10.63 -14.80 17.77
N LEU A 72 -9.61 -13.93 17.80
CA LEU A 72 -8.28 -14.30 18.30
C LEU A 72 -8.33 -14.67 19.78
N ASN A 73 -9.00 -13.88 20.62
CA ASN A 73 -9.11 -14.18 22.05
C ASN A 73 -9.79 -15.54 22.28
N LYS A 74 -10.88 -15.82 21.55
CA LYS A 74 -11.55 -17.12 21.63
C LYS A 74 -10.62 -18.27 21.23
N LEU A 75 -9.82 -18.08 20.19
CA LEU A 75 -8.88 -19.09 19.71
C LEU A 75 -7.79 -19.39 20.77
N VAL A 76 -7.28 -18.34 21.41
CA VAL A 76 -6.27 -18.45 22.48
C VAL A 76 -6.84 -19.16 23.70
N ASP A 77 -8.08 -18.85 24.10
CA ASP A 77 -8.76 -19.54 25.19
C ASP A 77 -8.94 -21.04 24.88
N GLN A 78 -9.35 -21.37 23.65
CA GLN A 78 -9.50 -22.77 23.19
C GLN A 78 -8.18 -23.55 23.19
N GLU A 79 -7.08 -22.94 22.72
CA GLU A 79 -5.76 -23.57 22.74
C GLU A 79 -5.32 -23.91 24.18
N GLY A 80 -5.60 -23.02 25.13
CA GLY A 80 -5.31 -23.21 26.54
C GLY A 80 -6.14 -24.33 27.20
N GLU A 81 -7.39 -24.51 26.78
CA GLU A 81 -8.30 -25.54 27.31
C GLU A 81 -8.06 -26.93 26.70
N GLU A 82 -7.81 -27.02 25.39
CA GLU A 82 -7.80 -28.30 24.66
C GLU A 82 -6.43 -29.00 24.63
N MET A 83 -5.35 -28.41 25.19
CA MET A 83 -3.96 -28.91 25.11
C MET A 83 -3.58 -29.42 23.70
N GLY A 84 -4.09 -28.76 22.66
CA GLY A 84 -4.04 -29.22 21.27
C GLY A 84 -3.78 -28.10 20.28
N ASN A 85 -3.46 -28.48 19.05
CA ASN A 85 -3.27 -27.53 17.96
C ASN A 85 -4.62 -26.96 17.50
N VAL A 86 -4.76 -25.64 17.57
CA VAL A 86 -5.92 -24.92 17.03
C VAL A 86 -5.57 -24.37 15.64
N GLU A 87 -6.53 -24.42 14.70
CA GLU A 87 -6.35 -23.88 13.35
C GLU A 87 -6.22 -22.35 13.36
N ARG A 88 -5.34 -21.81 12.50
CA ARG A 88 -5.13 -20.37 12.34
C ARG A 88 -6.39 -19.68 11.81
N LEU A 89 -6.54 -18.41 12.16
CA LEU A 89 -7.57 -17.53 11.61
C LEU A 89 -7.18 -17.07 10.20
N ASP A 90 -7.51 -17.88 9.18
CA ASP A 90 -7.24 -17.56 7.77
C ASP A 90 -8.43 -16.91 7.04
N ASN A 91 -9.54 -16.64 7.76
CA ASN A 91 -10.73 -16.00 7.22
C ASN A 91 -10.91 -14.52 7.64
N VAL A 92 -9.97 -13.98 8.42
CA VAL A 92 -10.01 -12.60 8.95
C VAL A 92 -8.62 -11.98 8.94
N ASP A 93 -8.56 -10.67 8.72
CA ASP A 93 -7.33 -9.87 8.71
C ASP A 93 -7.19 -9.08 10.02
N TRP A 94 -5.99 -9.04 10.59
CA TRP A 94 -5.66 -8.23 11.78
C TRP A 94 -5.35 -6.78 11.39
N GLU A 95 -6.36 -6.09 10.87
CA GLU A 95 -6.22 -4.77 10.25
C GLU A 95 -7.36 -3.84 10.70
N ASP A 96 -7.03 -2.61 11.13
CA ASP A 96 -7.98 -1.49 11.13
C ASP A 96 -7.86 -0.76 9.79
N VAL A 97 -8.95 -0.72 9.03
CA VAL A 97 -8.94 -0.18 7.68
C VAL A 97 -10.14 0.74 7.42
N PHE A 98 -9.89 1.77 6.62
CA PHE A 98 -10.93 2.53 5.93
C PHE A 98 -10.44 2.95 4.54
N VAL A 99 -11.37 3.29 3.66
CA VAL A 99 -11.07 3.64 2.27
C VAL A 99 -11.50 5.08 2.01
N LEU A 100 -10.65 5.83 1.30
CA LEU A 100 -10.96 7.15 0.77
C LEU A 100 -11.26 7.02 -0.72
N GLN A 101 -12.45 7.42 -1.12
CA GLN A 101 -12.91 7.49 -2.52
C GLN A 101 -13.46 8.89 -2.79
N ASP A 102 -13.67 9.24 -4.04
CA ASP A 102 -14.11 10.60 -4.40
C ASP A 102 -15.58 10.86 -4.03
N ASP A 103 -16.36 9.79 -3.87
CA ASP A 103 -17.81 9.77 -3.62
C ASP A 103 -18.18 9.40 -2.17
N ASN A 104 -17.21 9.19 -1.27
CA ASN A 104 -17.48 8.79 0.11
C ASN A 104 -17.08 9.84 1.15
N GLU A 105 -17.67 9.73 2.35
CA GLU A 105 -17.32 10.60 3.46
C GLU A 105 -15.99 10.20 4.10
N TRP A 106 -15.06 11.16 4.20
CA TRP A 106 -13.77 10.94 4.85
C TRP A 106 -13.81 11.32 6.33
N PRO A 107 -12.92 10.74 7.17
CA PRO A 107 -12.73 11.18 8.54
C PRO A 107 -12.56 12.70 8.63
N SER A 108 -13.27 13.33 9.58
CA SER A 108 -13.15 14.76 9.90
C SER A 108 -12.17 15.04 11.04
N LYS A 109 -11.60 13.97 11.63
CA LYS A 109 -10.59 14.05 12.68
C LYS A 109 -9.37 13.16 12.32
N PRO A 110 -8.14 13.64 12.57
CA PRO A 110 -7.79 15.00 13.00
C PRO A 110 -8.25 16.07 11.99
N SER A 111 -8.36 17.34 12.42
CA SER A 111 -8.92 18.43 11.59
C SER A 111 -8.21 18.58 10.25
N GLU A 112 -6.91 18.31 10.24
CA GLU A 112 -5.99 18.41 9.11
C GLU A 112 -6.06 17.20 8.18
N PHE A 113 -6.78 16.12 8.55
CA PHE A 113 -6.81 14.86 7.82
C PHE A 113 -7.26 15.05 6.37
N LYS A 114 -8.40 15.70 6.17
CA LYS A 114 -8.99 15.85 4.82
C LYS A 114 -8.10 16.67 3.91
N GLU A 115 -7.57 17.78 4.38
CA GLU A 115 -6.72 18.66 3.57
C GLU A 115 -5.41 17.96 3.21
N THR A 116 -4.75 17.34 4.19
CA THR A 116 -3.51 16.58 3.99
C THR A 116 -3.70 15.44 2.99
N MET A 117 -4.76 14.63 3.16
CA MET A 117 -5.01 13.51 2.24
C MET A 117 -5.44 13.96 0.84
N LYS A 118 -6.11 15.11 0.69
CA LYS A 118 -6.41 15.69 -0.63
C LYS A 118 -5.14 16.12 -1.36
N GLU A 119 -4.24 16.81 -0.66
CA GLU A 119 -2.94 17.21 -1.19
C GLU A 119 -2.12 15.98 -1.60
N TYR A 120 -2.02 14.99 -0.71
CA TYR A 120 -1.31 13.74 -0.96
C TYR A 120 -1.86 12.96 -2.15
N ARG A 121 -3.19 12.77 -2.23
CA ARG A 121 -3.82 12.08 -3.36
C ARG A 121 -3.59 12.79 -4.69
N ARG A 122 -3.49 14.13 -4.72
CA ARG A 122 -3.14 14.88 -5.93
C ARG A 122 -1.71 14.59 -6.38
N GLU A 123 -0.75 14.58 -5.46
CA GLU A 123 0.65 14.25 -5.80
C GLU A 123 0.80 12.78 -6.22
N LEU A 124 0.09 11.85 -5.57
CA LEU A 124 0.05 10.45 -6.00
C LEU A 124 -0.53 10.26 -7.40
N ARG A 125 -1.59 10.98 -7.78
CA ARG A 125 -2.14 10.91 -9.15
C ARG A 125 -1.10 11.32 -10.18
N LYS A 126 -0.36 12.42 -9.94
CA LYS A 126 0.73 12.84 -10.83
C LYS A 126 1.82 11.78 -10.94
N LEU A 127 2.21 11.18 -9.80
CA LEU A 127 3.22 10.11 -9.78
C LEU A 127 2.74 8.87 -10.54
N ALA A 128 1.49 8.45 -10.34
CA ALA A 128 0.90 7.31 -11.06
C ALA A 128 0.86 7.56 -12.57
N GLU A 129 0.44 8.75 -12.99
CA GLU A 129 0.44 9.13 -14.41
C GLU A 129 1.84 9.13 -15.00
N LYS A 130 2.83 9.73 -14.32
CA LYS A 130 4.23 9.70 -14.77
C LYS A 130 4.76 8.26 -14.88
N LEU A 131 4.42 7.39 -13.92
CA LEU A 131 4.82 5.98 -13.96
C LEU A 131 4.16 5.22 -15.11
N MET A 132 2.87 5.44 -15.37
CA MET A 132 2.18 4.84 -16.51
C MET A 132 2.75 5.31 -17.86
N GLU A 133 3.09 6.58 -18.00
CA GLU A 133 3.76 7.09 -19.22
C GLU A 133 5.13 6.44 -19.46
N ILE A 134 5.87 6.13 -18.39
CA ILE A 134 7.13 5.39 -18.48
C ILE A 134 6.89 3.94 -18.87
N MET A 135 5.85 3.31 -18.34
CA MET A 135 5.45 1.96 -18.73
C MET A 135 5.02 1.92 -20.21
N ASP A 136 4.28 2.93 -20.69
CA ASP A 136 3.95 3.06 -22.11
C ASP A 136 5.23 3.03 -22.96
N GLU A 137 6.23 3.85 -22.60
CA GLU A 137 7.49 3.93 -23.34
C GLU A 137 8.29 2.61 -23.31
N ASN A 138 8.41 1.98 -22.14
CA ASN A 138 9.10 0.70 -22.00
C ASN A 138 8.44 -0.41 -22.85
N LEU A 139 7.12 -0.33 -23.06
CA LEU A 139 6.35 -1.25 -23.88
C LEU A 139 6.29 -0.83 -25.37
N GLY A 140 6.85 0.32 -25.74
CA GLY A 140 6.77 0.86 -27.09
C GLY A 140 5.35 1.33 -27.48
N LEU A 141 4.51 1.67 -26.50
CA LEU A 141 3.16 2.18 -26.69
C LEU A 141 3.17 3.71 -26.90
N GLU A 142 2.08 4.21 -27.48
CA GLU A 142 1.84 5.65 -27.52
C GLU A 142 1.67 6.21 -26.10
N LYS A 143 2.24 7.41 -25.87
CA LYS A 143 2.16 8.09 -24.59
C LYS A 143 0.70 8.26 -24.14
N GLY A 144 0.38 7.79 -22.94
CA GLY A 144 -0.96 7.86 -22.34
C GLY A 144 -1.87 6.68 -22.68
N CYS A 145 -1.37 5.66 -23.38
CA CYS A 145 -2.14 4.47 -23.74
C CYS A 145 -2.72 3.77 -22.51
N ILE A 146 -1.89 3.46 -21.51
CA ILE A 146 -2.33 2.81 -20.27
C ILE A 146 -3.35 3.69 -19.51
N LYS A 147 -3.08 5.00 -19.38
CA LYS A 147 -4.02 5.93 -18.73
C LYS A 147 -5.38 5.96 -19.43
N ASN A 148 -5.39 5.98 -20.76
CA ASN A 148 -6.61 5.99 -21.56
C ASN A 148 -7.39 4.69 -21.44
N ALA A 149 -6.71 3.56 -21.29
CA ALA A 149 -7.37 2.28 -21.02
C ALA A 149 -8.16 2.31 -19.70
N PHE A 150 -7.64 2.98 -18.65
CA PHE A 150 -8.33 3.14 -17.37
C PHE A 150 -9.49 4.14 -17.38
N SER A 151 -9.57 5.01 -18.38
CA SER A 151 -10.62 6.05 -18.51
C SER A 151 -11.63 5.75 -19.61
N GLY A 152 -11.53 4.59 -20.28
CA GLY A 152 -12.35 4.31 -21.46
C GLY A 152 -12.11 5.32 -22.58
N ASN A 153 -10.86 5.71 -22.84
CA ASN A 153 -10.49 6.79 -23.75
C ASN A 153 -11.13 8.16 -23.39
N GLY A 154 -11.28 8.43 -22.09
CA GLY A 154 -11.86 9.67 -21.56
C GLY A 154 -13.38 9.64 -21.40
N GLU A 155 -14.03 8.49 -21.55
CA GLU A 155 -15.45 8.30 -21.26
C GLU A 155 -15.78 8.46 -19.77
N HIS A 156 -14.82 8.15 -18.89
CA HIS A 156 -14.98 8.33 -17.45
C HIS A 156 -13.65 8.63 -16.75
N GLU A 157 -13.72 9.20 -15.55
CA GLU A 157 -12.54 9.33 -14.70
C GLU A 157 -12.03 7.94 -14.27
N PRO A 158 -10.71 7.70 -14.27
CA PRO A 158 -10.16 6.46 -13.75
C PRO A 158 -10.41 6.37 -12.25
N PHE A 159 -10.79 5.17 -11.78
CA PHE A 159 -10.97 4.93 -10.36
C PHE A 159 -9.65 5.17 -9.61
N PHE A 160 -9.71 5.90 -8.49
CA PHE A 160 -8.56 6.17 -7.65
C PHE A 160 -8.98 6.14 -6.18
N GLY A 161 -8.73 5.00 -5.53
CA GLY A 161 -8.99 4.82 -4.10
C GLY A 161 -7.72 4.91 -3.27
N THR A 162 -7.86 5.24 -1.99
CA THR A 162 -6.76 5.12 -1.00
C THR A 162 -7.24 4.26 0.16
N LYS A 163 -6.68 3.05 0.30
CA LYS A 163 -6.85 2.20 1.48
C LYS A 163 -5.89 2.70 2.56
N VAL A 164 -6.42 3.14 3.70
CA VAL A 164 -5.62 3.53 4.87
C VAL A 164 -5.71 2.40 5.88
N SER A 165 -4.58 1.73 6.09
CA SER A 165 -4.48 0.54 6.92
C SER A 165 -3.62 0.81 8.13
N HIS A 166 -4.04 0.30 9.29
CA HIS A 166 -3.21 0.18 10.48
C HIS A 166 -3.23 -1.28 10.92
N TYR A 167 -2.05 -1.80 11.30
CA TYR A 167 -1.87 -3.15 11.82
C TYR A 167 -1.44 -3.05 13.29
N PRO A 168 -2.38 -3.11 14.25
CA PRO A 168 -2.05 -2.95 15.66
C PRO A 168 -1.20 -4.13 16.17
N PRO A 169 -0.44 -3.96 17.27
CA PRO A 169 0.31 -5.06 17.87
C PRO A 169 -0.58 -6.30 18.10
N CYS A 170 -0.16 -7.44 17.58
CA CYS A 170 -0.86 -8.71 17.72
C CYS A 170 -0.11 -9.61 18.71
N PRO A 171 -0.75 -10.15 19.75
CA PRO A 171 -0.09 -11.03 20.72
C PRO A 171 0.25 -12.42 20.15
N ARG A 172 -0.37 -12.84 19.04
CA ARG A 172 -0.24 -14.18 18.45
C ARG A 172 -0.20 -14.12 16.92
N LEU A 173 0.93 -13.64 16.37
CA LEU A 173 1.19 -13.57 14.92
C LEU A 173 1.25 -14.95 14.24
N ASP A 174 1.46 -16.01 15.03
CA ASP A 174 1.36 -17.39 14.61
C ASP A 174 -0.08 -17.86 14.37
N MET A 175 -1.09 -17.09 14.82
CA MET A 175 -2.51 -17.45 14.73
C MET A 175 -3.32 -16.60 13.76
N VAL A 176 -2.87 -15.38 13.43
CA VAL A 176 -3.58 -14.47 12.52
C VAL A 176 -2.59 -13.62 11.73
N GLN A 177 -2.92 -13.30 10.48
CA GLN A 177 -2.10 -12.45 9.62
C GLN A 177 -2.62 -11.02 9.63
N GLY A 178 -1.73 -10.04 9.44
CA GLY A 178 -2.13 -8.63 9.26
C GLY A 178 -3.05 -8.48 8.07
N LEU A 179 -2.59 -8.94 6.90
CA LEU A 179 -3.37 -9.05 5.67
C LEU A 179 -2.97 -10.33 4.96
N ARG A 180 -3.94 -11.14 4.56
CA ARG A 180 -3.70 -12.42 3.87
C ARG A 180 -3.10 -12.23 2.48
N ALA A 181 -2.37 -13.23 1.99
CA ALA A 181 -1.75 -13.22 0.68
C ALA A 181 -2.80 -13.07 -0.44
N HIS A 182 -2.62 -12.07 -1.29
CA HIS A 182 -3.45 -11.81 -2.46
C HIS A 182 -2.64 -11.02 -3.52
N PRO A 183 -2.98 -11.15 -4.81
CA PRO A 183 -2.60 -10.14 -5.80
C PRO A 183 -3.51 -8.91 -5.64
N ASP A 184 -2.97 -7.74 -5.92
CA ASP A 184 -3.78 -6.53 -6.01
C ASP A 184 -4.69 -6.60 -7.24
N ALA A 185 -5.97 -6.27 -7.05
CA ALA A 185 -6.89 -6.03 -8.16
C ALA A 185 -6.73 -4.58 -8.65
N GLY A 186 -6.69 -4.38 -9.96
CA GLY A 186 -6.69 -3.04 -10.58
C GLY A 186 -5.49 -2.79 -11.47
N GLY A 187 -4.89 -1.61 -11.33
CA GLY A 187 -3.79 -1.13 -12.16
C GLY A 187 -2.49 -0.94 -11.37
N VAL A 188 -2.02 0.30 -11.29
CA VAL A 188 -0.82 0.67 -10.53
C VAL A 188 -1.17 0.94 -9.07
N ILE A 189 -0.45 0.29 -8.14
CA ILE A 189 -0.56 0.55 -6.70
C ILE A 189 0.66 1.32 -6.23
N LEU A 190 0.42 2.44 -5.54
CA LEU A 190 1.45 3.24 -4.87
C LEU A 190 1.25 3.12 -3.36
N LEU A 191 2.15 2.39 -2.71
CA LEU A 191 2.13 2.19 -1.26
C LEU A 191 3.10 3.14 -0.57
N PHE A 192 2.61 3.86 0.44
CA PHE A 192 3.43 4.55 1.42
C PHE A 192 3.36 3.80 2.74
N GLN A 193 4.40 3.00 3.00
CA GLN A 193 4.53 2.17 4.19
C GLN A 193 5.19 2.93 5.35
N ASP A 194 5.08 2.37 6.56
CA ASP A 194 5.83 2.83 7.73
C ASP A 194 7.34 2.68 7.48
N ASP A 195 8.13 3.69 7.84
CA ASP A 195 9.57 3.75 7.61
C ASP A 195 10.39 3.10 8.73
N GLN A 196 9.74 2.61 9.79
CA GLN A 196 10.38 2.00 10.96
C GLN A 196 9.94 0.55 11.19
N VAL A 197 8.68 0.23 10.85
CA VAL A 197 8.07 -1.07 11.10
C VAL A 197 7.82 -1.79 9.77
N GLY A 198 8.59 -2.85 9.52
CA GLY A 198 8.35 -3.75 8.39
C GLY A 198 7.08 -4.59 8.55
N GLY A 199 6.76 -5.39 7.53
CA GLY A 199 5.64 -6.33 7.60
C GLY A 199 5.07 -6.72 6.24
N LEU A 200 5.31 -5.91 5.21
CA LEU A 200 4.98 -6.28 3.84
C LEU A 200 5.93 -7.34 3.31
N GLN A 201 5.37 -8.38 2.72
CA GLN A 201 6.09 -9.44 2.02
C GLN A 201 5.54 -9.60 0.61
N ILE A 202 6.42 -9.84 -0.36
CA ILE A 202 6.04 -10.26 -1.71
C ILE A 202 6.44 -11.71 -1.94
N LEU A 203 5.68 -12.45 -2.75
CA LEU A 203 6.01 -13.83 -3.09
C LEU A 203 6.87 -13.86 -4.36
N LYS A 204 8.13 -14.28 -4.25
CA LYS A 204 9.03 -14.50 -5.40
C LYS A 204 9.63 -15.89 -5.34
N ASN A 205 9.47 -16.66 -6.42
CA ASN A 205 10.01 -18.03 -6.56
C ASN A 205 9.61 -18.95 -5.38
N GLY A 206 8.34 -18.86 -4.95
CA GLY A 206 7.79 -19.66 -3.85
C GLY A 206 8.27 -19.25 -2.45
N ARG A 207 8.93 -18.10 -2.31
CA ARG A 207 9.42 -17.58 -1.02
C ARG A 207 8.88 -16.19 -0.76
N GLY A 208 8.47 -15.93 0.49
CA GLY A 208 8.19 -14.57 0.96
C GLY A 208 9.48 -13.78 1.06
N ILE A 209 9.50 -12.60 0.45
CA ILE A 209 10.60 -11.63 0.50
C ILE A 209 10.08 -10.40 1.22
N ASP A 210 10.69 -10.04 2.33
CA ASP A 210 10.36 -8.83 3.07
C ASP A 210 10.69 -7.57 2.25
N VAL A 211 9.74 -6.65 2.16
CA VAL A 211 9.97 -5.30 1.67
C VAL A 211 10.54 -4.49 2.82
N GLN A 212 11.83 -4.18 2.76
CA GLN A 212 12.47 -3.34 3.77
C GLN A 212 11.96 -1.91 3.64
N PRO A 213 11.62 -1.23 4.76
CA PRO A 213 11.36 0.21 4.75
C PRO A 213 12.56 0.99 4.22
N VAL A 214 12.31 2.01 3.38
CA VAL A 214 13.31 2.87 2.71
C VAL A 214 12.93 4.34 2.89
#